data_AF-A0A354M0A2-F1
#
_entry.id   AF-A0A354M0A2-F1
#
_cell.length_a   1.000
_cell.length_b   1.000
_cell.length_c   1.000
_cell.angle_alpha   90.00
_cell.angle_beta   90.00
_cell.angle_gamma   90.00
#
_symmetry.space_group_name_H-M   'P 1'
#
loop_
_entity.id
_entity.type
_entity.pdbx_description
1 polymer ?
#
loop_
_entity_poly.entity_id
_entity_poly.type
_entity_poly.pdbx_seq_one_letter_code
_entity_poly.pdbx_strand_id
1 'polypeptide(L)'
;MEELNWFQTIIIAIVEGLTEFLPVSSTGHMIIAQNMLGVPSSDFVKAFTVIIQFGAILSVVVLYWKRFFKLNPCKIFDSEAVSGKTGSARWV
;
A
#
# COMPACT_ATOMS: atom_id res chain seq x y z
N MET A 1 6.64 0.26 31.76
CA MET A 1 6.46 0.17 30.30
C MET A 1 5.41 -0.91 30.10
N GLU A 2 4.19 -0.55 29.69
CA GLU A 2 3.20 -1.57 29.32
C GLU A 2 3.61 -2.10 27.95
N GLU A 3 4.34 -3.21 27.98
CA GLU A 3 4.83 -3.92 26.80
C GLU A 3 3.64 -4.61 26.10
N LEU A 4 3.56 -4.49 24.78
CA LEU A 4 2.64 -5.27 23.96
C LEU A 4 2.92 -6.76 24.17
N ASN A 5 1.91 -7.53 24.57
CA ASN A 5 2.10 -8.96 24.72
C ASN A 5 2.29 -9.61 23.32
N TRP A 6 3.09 -10.66 23.22
CA TRP A 6 3.29 -11.41 21.97
C TRP A 6 1.96 -11.86 21.35
N PHE A 7 1.00 -12.26 22.18
CA PHE A 7 -0.33 -12.65 21.71
C PHE A 7 -1.09 -11.47 21.06
N GLN A 8 -1.10 -10.30 21.70
CA GLN A 8 -1.71 -9.09 21.15
C GLN A 8 -1.00 -8.64 19.87
N THR A 9 0.33 -8.71 19.86
CA THR A 9 1.18 -8.36 18.73
C THR A 9 0.83 -9.19 17.49
N ILE A 10 0.70 -10.51 17.65
CA ILE A 10 0.35 -11.41 16.55
C ILE A 10 -1.05 -11.11 16.01
N ILE A 11 -2.03 -10.89 16.89
CA ILE A 11 -3.40 -10.58 16.47
C ILE A 11 -3.44 -9.26 15.69
N ILE A 12 -2.83 -8.21 16.22
CA ILE A 12 -2.79 -6.89 15.59
C ILE A 12 -2.09 -6.95 14.22
N ALA A 13 -0.96 -7.67 14.12
CA ALA A 13 -0.23 -7.84 12.87
C ALA A 13 -1.05 -8.60 11.80
N ILE A 14 -1.80 -9.64 12.21
CA ILE A 14 -2.69 -10.39 11.30
C ILE A 14 -3.85 -9.51 10.83
N VAL A 15 -4.51 -8.79 11.75
CA VAL A 15 -5.63 -7.91 11.40
C VAL A 15 -5.19 -6.85 10.40
N GLU A 16 -4.06 -6.19 10.63
CA GLU A 16 -3.52 -5.20 9.69
C GLU A 16 -3.15 -5.83 8.35
N GLY A 17 -2.37 -6.92 8.37
CA GLY A 17 -1.92 -7.59 7.15
C GLY A 17 -3.07 -8.12 6.29
N LEU A 18 -4.21 -8.47 6.90
CA LEU A 18 -5.42 -8.85 6.15
C LEU A 18 -6.20 -7.62 5.68
N THR A 19 -6.50 -6.69 6.58
CA THR A 19 -7.42 -5.58 6.29
C THR A 19 -6.82 -4.49 5.40
N GLU A 20 -5.49 -4.38 5.30
CA GLU A 20 -4.82 -3.39 4.44
C GLU A 20 -5.02 -3.67 2.94
N PHE A 21 -5.17 -4.94 2.55
CA PHE A 21 -5.42 -5.32 1.16
C PHE A 21 -6.90 -5.34 0.78
N LEU A 22 -7.78 -5.31 1.77
CA LEU A 22 -9.23 -5.32 1.61
C LEU A 22 -9.77 -3.88 1.73
N PRO A 23 -10.79 -3.46 0.95
CA PRO A 23 -11.38 -2.12 1.04
C PRO A 23 -12.32 -2.00 2.26
N VAL A 24 -11.78 -2.25 3.46
CA VAL A 24 -12.53 -2.37 4.72
C VAL A 24 -12.06 -1.39 5.81
N SER A 25 -11.17 -0.45 5.48
CA SER A 25 -10.56 0.51 6.41
C SER A 25 -9.76 -0.18 7.53
N SER A 26 -8.46 -0.38 7.29
CA SER A 26 -7.51 -0.97 8.24
C SER A 26 -7.39 -0.15 9.54
N THR A 27 -7.41 1.18 9.43
CA THR A 27 -7.28 2.10 10.58
C THR A 27 -8.42 1.94 11.60
N GLY A 28 -9.66 1.74 11.12
CA GLY A 28 -10.81 1.53 12.00
C GLY A 28 -10.75 0.20 12.73
N HIS A 29 -10.38 -0.87 12.02
CA HIS A 29 -10.22 -2.20 12.60
C HIS A 29 -9.10 -2.22 13.65
N MET A 30 -8.00 -1.49 13.41
CA MET A 30 -6.89 -1.39 14.35
C MET A 30 -7.29 -0.73 15.66
N ILE A 31 -8.05 0.38 15.61
CA ILE A 31 -8.54 1.09 16.81
C ILE A 31 -9.47 0.19 17.62
N ILE A 32 -10.39 -0.51 16.94
CA ILE A 32 -11.32 -1.43 17.60
C ILE A 32 -10.57 -2.62 18.22
N ALA A 33 -9.63 -3.23 17.48
CA ALA A 33 -8.84 -4.35 17.96
C ALA A 33 -7.98 -3.99 19.18
N GLN A 34 -7.34 -2.81 19.18
CA GLN A 34 -6.56 -2.31 20.31
C GLN A 34 -7.43 -2.05 21.54
N ASN A 35 -8.59 -1.43 21.35
CA ASN A 35 -9.55 -1.20 22.44
C ASN A 35 -10.11 -2.52 23.01
N MET A 36 -10.40 -3.51 22.15
CA MET A 36 -10.88 -4.84 22.59
C MET A 36 -9.82 -5.63 23.34
N LEU A 37 -8.55 -5.52 22.93
CA LEU A 37 -7.42 -6.21 23.56
C LEU A 37 -6.88 -5.48 24.80
N GLY A 38 -7.44 -4.31 25.15
CA GLY A 38 -6.98 -3.49 26.26
C GLY A 38 -5.57 -2.94 26.07
N VAL A 39 -5.15 -2.73 24.82
CA VAL A 39 -3.80 -2.24 24.51
C VAL A 39 -3.75 -0.72 24.75
N PRO A 40 -2.83 -0.22 25.59
CA PRO A 40 -2.69 1.20 25.84
C PRO A 40 -2.22 1.92 24.57
N SER A 41 -2.79 3.09 24.29
CA SER A 41 -2.47 3.92 23.11
C SER A 41 -1.14 4.69 23.27
N SER A 42 -0.08 3.99 23.69
CA SER A 42 1.25 4.57 23.90
C SER A 42 1.91 4.94 22.56
N ASP A 43 2.91 5.81 22.61
CA ASP A 43 3.69 6.20 21.43
C ASP A 43 4.39 4.99 20.79
N PHE A 44 4.74 3.97 21.58
CA PHE A 44 5.27 2.71 21.08
C PHE A 44 4.23 1.94 20.24
N VAL A 45 2.99 1.83 20.71
CA VAL A 45 1.93 1.11 19.96
C VAL A 45 1.60 1.84 18.65
N LYS A 46 1.58 3.17 18.67
CA LYS A 46 1.44 3.97 17.45
C LYS A 46 2.59 3.74 16.47
N ALA A 47 3.83 3.79 16.95
CA ALA A 47 4.99 3.49 16.11
C ALA A 47 4.93 2.06 15.55
N PHE A 48 4.54 1.08 16.38
CA PHE A 48 4.34 -0.30 15.98
C PHE A 48 3.30 -0.43 14.86
N THR A 49 2.14 0.22 14.98
CA THR A 49 1.10 0.19 13.93
C THR A 49 1.60 0.72 12.58
N VAL A 50 2.41 1.78 12.59
CA VAL A 50 3.00 2.32 11.36
C VAL A 50 4.00 1.32 10.76
N ILE A 51 4.83 0.68 11.60
CA ILE A 51 5.83 -0.31 11.13
C ILE A 51 5.16 -1.52 10.47
N ILE A 52 4.09 -2.07 11.05
CA ILE A 52 3.39 -3.22 10.47
C ILE A 52 2.67 -2.87 9.16
N GLN A 53 2.15 -1.64 9.03
CA GLN A 53 1.57 -1.14 7.78
C GLN A 53 2.65 -1.03 6.68
N PHE A 54 3.85 -0.56 7.01
CA PHE A 54 5.00 -0.61 6.10
C PHE A 54 5.34 -2.05 5.68
N GLY A 55 5.22 -3.03 6.59
CA GLY A 55 5.37 -4.44 6.28
C GLY A 55 4.34 -4.95 5.26
N ALA A 56 3.08 -4.55 5.39
CA ALA A 56 2.03 -4.88 4.42
C ALA A 56 2.34 -4.30 3.02
N ILE A 57 2.77 -3.04 2.95
CA ILE A 57 3.21 -2.41 1.70
C ILE A 57 4.41 -3.16 1.09
N LEU A 58 5.38 -3.53 1.91
CA LEU A 58 6.57 -4.26 1.45
C LEU A 58 6.21 -5.63 0.88
N SER A 59 5.21 -6.32 1.45
CA SER A 59 4.67 -7.58 0.91
C SER A 59 4.19 -7.42 -0.54
N VAL A 60 3.49 -6.32 -0.85
CA VAL A 60 3.03 -5.99 -2.21
C VAL A 60 4.20 -5.66 -3.13
N VAL A 61 5.18 -4.88 -2.65
CA VAL A 61 6.39 -4.56 -3.44
C VAL A 61 7.15 -5.83 -3.82
N VAL A 62 7.30 -6.77 -2.89
CA VAL A 62 7.94 -8.07 -3.15
C VAL A 62 7.10 -8.93 -4.09
N LEU A 63 5.77 -9.00 -3.89
CA LEU A 63 4.85 -9.71 -4.77
C LEU A 63 4.94 -9.20 -6.22
N TYR A 64 5.02 -7.88 -6.40
CA TYR A 64 5.12 -7.23 -7.70
C TYR A 64 6.53 -6.84 -8.10
N TRP A 65 7.58 -7.41 -7.50
CA TRP A 65 8.98 -6.99 -7.69
C TRP A 65 9.35 -6.82 -9.17
N LYS A 66 9.04 -7.84 -9.99
CA LYS A 66 9.32 -7.81 -11.43
C LYS A 66 8.53 -6.74 -12.19
N ARG A 67 7.30 -6.42 -11.77
CA ARG A 67 6.45 -5.40 -12.42
C ARG A 67 6.81 -4.00 -11.95
N PHE A 68 7.17 -3.85 -10.67
CA PHE A 68 7.58 -2.61 -10.06
C PHE A 68 8.86 -2.06 -10.68
N PHE A 69 9.86 -2.91 -10.92
CA PHE A 69 11.13 -2.51 -11.54
C PHE A 69 11.15 -2.58 -13.08
N LYS A 70 10.13 -3.20 -13.69
CA LYS A 70 9.94 -3.19 -15.14
C LYS A 70 9.04 -2.02 -15.52
N LEU A 71 9.58 -0.81 -15.36
CA LEU A 71 9.00 0.38 -15.96
C LEU A 71 9.15 0.24 -17.48
N ASN A 72 8.09 -0.19 -18.15
CA ASN A 72 8.07 -0.16 -19.61
C ASN A 72 8.30 1.30 -20.03
N PRO A 73 9.30 1.62 -20.86
CA PRO A 73 9.45 2.97 -21.39
C PRO A 73 8.18 3.26 -22.19
N CYS A 74 7.32 4.12 -21.65
CA CYS A 74 6.17 4.61 -22.37
C CYS A 74 6.73 5.46 -23.52
N LYS A 75 6.65 4.97 -24.75
CA LYS A 75 6.94 5.77 -25.94
C LYS A 75 5.80 6.78 -26.09
N ILE A 76 5.95 7.93 -25.44
CA ILE A 76 4.98 9.03 -25.45
C ILE A 76 4.94 9.71 -26.83
N PHE A 77 6.03 9.62 -27.59
CA PHE A 77 6.13 10.12 -28.96
C PHE A 77 6.40 8.96 -29.92
N ASP A 78 5.35 8.41 -30.53
CA ASP A 78 5.49 7.66 -31.77
C ASP A 78 5.66 8.66 -32.91
N SER A 79 6.91 8.87 -33.33
CA SER A 79 7.23 9.74 -34.48
C SER A 79 6.53 9.27 -35.77
N GLU A 80 6.17 7.99 -35.86
CA GLU A 80 5.40 7.41 -36.97
C GLU A 80 3.94 7.91 -37.01
N ALA A 81 3.31 8.18 -35.86
CA ALA A 81 1.95 8.72 -35.79
C ALA A 81 1.88 10.21 -36.18
N VAL A 82 3.00 10.94 -36.04
CA VAL A 82 3.13 12.35 -36.47
C VAL A 82 3.52 12.43 -37.95
N SER A 83 4.34 11.50 -38.44
CA SER A 83 4.79 11.45 -39.83
C SER A 83 3.65 11.19 -40.83
N GLY A 84 2.52 10.63 -40.39
CA GLY A 84 1.33 10.40 -41.23
C GLY A 84 0.40 11.61 -41.39
N LYS A 85 0.63 12.74 -40.69
CA LYS A 85 -0.28 13.91 -40.68
C LYS A 85 0.26 15.16 -41.37
N THR A 86 1.41 15.10 -42.03
CA THR A 86 1.97 16.23 -42.80
C THR A 86 1.51 16.25 -44.27
N GLY A 87 0.24 15.94 -44.53
CA GLY A 87 -0.34 16.05 -45.85
C GLY A 87 -1.87 16.05 -45.79
N SER A 88 -2.48 17.15 -46.22
CA SER A 88 -3.93 17.25 -46.48
C SER A 88 -4.87 17.48 -45.28
N ALA A 89 -4.57 18.46 -44.42
CA ALA A 89 -5.63 19.19 -43.73
C ALA A 89 -6.07 20.38 -44.64
N ARG A 90 -6.83 20.06 -45.68
CA ARG A 90 -7.61 21.05 -46.43
C ARG A 90 -8.79 21.43 -45.55
N TRP A 91 -8.65 22.53 -44.82
CA TRP A 91 -9.75 23.16 -44.09
C TRP A 91 -10.75 23.71 -45.11
N VAL A 92 -11.86 22.99 -45.25
CA VAL A 92 -13.13 23.47 -45.82
C VAL A 92 -14.04 23.91 -44.69
#